data_AF-A0A3S4JGE7-F1
#
_entry.id   AF-A0A3S4JGE7-F1
#
_cell.length_a   1.000
_cell.length_b   1.000
_cell.length_c   1.000
_cell.angle_alpha   90.00
_cell.angle_beta   90.00
_cell.angle_gamma   90.00
#
_symmetry.space_group_name_H-M   'P 1'
#
loop_
_entity.id
_entity.type
_entity.pdbx_description
1 polymer ?
#
loop_
_entity_poly.entity_id
_entity_poly.type
_entity_poly.pdbx_seq_one_letter_code
_entity_poly.pdbx_strand_id
1 'polypeptide(L)'
;MTAHSYLEYTLILLGWLINNGIWNTITATGLFALPLLFRLFSLWLKAREQSSNKNDAGALTLTGMENTVYVSLLVIMFTCIPLLNIDITTMKYDIQRSKQCNFSVPAIPEQSGYAPLVSDISGKTASVPIWWYLVHTLSKGITTAATATLPCKPDLRQLRFDIQHTRISAPIT
;
A
#
# COMPACT_ATOMS: atom_id res chain seq x y z
N MET A 1 -11.23 2.72 -0.89
CA MET A 1 -10.13 2.59 -1.85
C MET A 1 -10.73 2.29 -3.22
N THR A 2 -10.26 2.95 -4.27
CA THR A 2 -10.69 2.70 -5.66
C THR A 2 -9.59 1.93 -6.40
N ALA A 3 -9.97 0.93 -7.19
CA ALA A 3 -9.06 0.15 -8.02
C ALA A 3 -9.36 0.43 -9.50
N HIS A 4 -8.31 0.66 -10.30
CA HIS A 4 -8.44 1.01 -11.73
C HIS A 4 -8.41 -0.21 -12.66
N SER A 5 -7.91 -1.34 -12.15
CA SER A 5 -7.78 -2.61 -12.86
C SER A 5 -8.17 -3.79 -11.96
N TYR A 6 -8.70 -4.86 -12.56
CA TYR A 6 -9.09 -6.07 -11.83
C TYR A 6 -7.90 -6.74 -11.12
N LEU A 7 -6.75 -6.82 -11.80
CA LEU A 7 -5.52 -7.38 -11.24
C LEU A 7 -5.03 -6.59 -10.01
N GLU A 8 -5.17 -5.26 -10.05
CA GLU A 8 -4.82 -4.40 -8.93
C GLU A 8 -5.73 -4.67 -7.71
N TYR A 9 -7.03 -4.88 -7.94
CA TYR A 9 -7.98 -5.24 -6.89
C TYR A 9 -7.60 -6.54 -6.18
N THR A 10 -7.34 -7.62 -6.94
CA THR A 10 -7.01 -8.92 -6.36
C THR A 10 -5.66 -8.94 -5.66
N LEU A 11 -4.63 -8.29 -6.23
CA LEU A 11 -3.31 -8.24 -5.59
C LEU A 11 -3.29 -7.41 -4.30
N ILE A 12 -4.00 -6.28 -4.26
CA ILE A 12 -4.06 -5.47 -3.04
C ILE A 12 -4.75 -6.25 -1.92
N LEU A 13 -5.86 -6.92 -2.22
CA LEU A 13 -6.58 -7.75 -1.24
C LEU A 13 -5.73 -8.91 -0.74
N LEU A 14 -5.11 -9.66 -1.64
CA LEU A 14 -4.24 -10.77 -1.29
C LEU A 14 -3.06 -10.30 -0.43
N GLY A 15 -2.46 -9.16 -0.78
CA GLY A 15 -1.36 -8.55 -0.02
C GLY A 15 -1.76 -8.24 1.42
N TRP A 16 -2.94 -7.65 1.64
CA TRP A 16 -3.43 -7.35 2.99
C TRP A 16 -3.83 -8.61 3.77
N LEU A 17 -4.36 -9.63 3.11
CA LEU A 17 -4.68 -10.91 3.75
C LEU A 17 -3.41 -11.61 4.26
N ILE A 18 -2.35 -11.66 3.43
CA ILE A 18 -1.04 -12.20 3.81
C ILE A 18 -0.44 -11.36 4.95
N ASN A 19 -0.50 -10.03 4.86
CA ASN A 19 0.00 -9.13 5.89
C ASN A 19 -0.68 -9.39 7.25
N ASN A 20 -2.00 -9.62 7.27
CA ASN A 20 -2.71 -9.98 8.50
C ASN A 20 -2.24 -11.31 9.08
N GLY A 21 -1.97 -12.31 8.24
CA GLY A 21 -1.39 -13.58 8.68
C GLY A 21 0.00 -13.41 9.31
N ILE A 22 0.85 -12.60 8.68
CA ILE A 22 2.20 -12.27 9.20
C ILE A 22 2.08 -11.51 10.53
N TRP A 23 1.21 -10.52 10.61
CA TRP A 23 0.99 -9.74 11.83
C TRP A 23 0.49 -10.59 12.99
N ASN A 24 -0.43 -11.53 12.72
CA ASN A 24 -0.91 -12.47 13.74
C ASN A 24 0.25 -13.34 14.26
N THR A 25 1.13 -13.79 13.37
CA THR A 25 2.33 -14.57 13.74
C THR A 25 3.31 -13.76 14.57
N ILE A 26 3.56 -12.50 14.19
CA ILE A 26 4.43 -11.56 14.93
C ILE A 26 3.87 -11.29 16.33
N THR A 27 2.54 -11.16 16.45
CA THR A 27 1.87 -10.92 17.73
C THR A 27 1.92 -12.17 18.61
N ALA A 28 1.65 -13.35 18.05
CA ALA A 28 1.69 -14.63 18.76
C ALA A 28 3.10 -14.97 19.29
N THR A 29 4.14 -14.61 18.54
CA THR A 29 5.54 -14.81 18.94
C THR A 29 6.09 -13.70 19.84
N GLY A 30 5.33 -12.61 20.05
CA GLY A 30 5.80 -11.44 20.81
C GLY A 30 6.89 -10.63 20.10
N LEU A 31 7.17 -10.93 18.82
CA LEU A 31 8.26 -10.32 18.06
C LEU A 31 8.05 -8.81 17.85
N PHE A 32 6.81 -8.32 17.96
CA PHE A 32 6.48 -6.90 17.90
C PHE A 32 7.23 -6.07 18.97
N ALA A 33 7.65 -6.68 20.10
CA ALA A 33 8.34 -5.99 21.18
C ALA A 33 9.85 -5.81 20.93
N LEU A 34 10.45 -6.55 19.99
CA LEU A 34 11.88 -6.45 19.68
C LEU A 34 12.37 -5.03 19.36
N PRO A 35 11.71 -4.23 18.50
CA PRO A 35 12.15 -2.86 18.21
C PRO A 35 12.12 -1.96 19.45
N LEU A 36 11.17 -2.18 20.38
CA LEU A 36 11.12 -1.45 21.64
C LEU A 36 12.28 -1.86 22.55
N LEU A 37 12.58 -3.16 22.64
CA LEU A 37 13.72 -3.67 23.42
C LEU A 37 15.05 -3.14 22.89
N PHE A 38 15.23 -3.13 21.56
CA PHE A 38 16.44 -2.57 20.94
C PHE A 38 16.57 -1.07 21.22
N ARG A 39 15.47 -0.32 21.16
CA ARG A 39 15.44 1.09 21.53
C ARG A 39 15.80 1.30 23.01
N LEU A 40 15.18 0.56 23.92
CA LEU A 40 15.48 0.63 25.36
C LEU A 40 16.95 0.31 25.65
N PHE A 41 17.49 -0.72 25.01
CA PHE A 41 18.91 -1.10 25.16
C PHE A 41 19.85 -0.01 24.64
N SER A 42 19.54 0.59 23.48
CA SER A 42 20.32 1.70 22.93
C SER A 42 20.32 2.94 23.85
N LEU A 43 19.19 3.22 24.51
CA LEU A 43 19.10 4.31 25.48
C LEU A 43 19.82 3.99 26.78
N TRP A 44 19.77 2.73 27.23
CA TRP A 44 20.49 2.27 28.41
C TRP A 44 22.01 2.41 28.23
N LEU A 45 22.55 2.01 27.07
CA LEU A 45 23.97 2.22 26.74
C LEU A 45 24.33 3.70 26.73
N LYS A 46 23.49 4.54 26.11
CA LYS A 46 23.71 5.99 26.02
C LYS A 46 23.67 6.68 27.38
N ALA A 47 22.76 6.27 28.27
CA ALA A 47 22.70 6.77 29.64
C ALA A 47 23.98 6.45 30.42
N ARG A 48 24.59 5.28 30.16
CA ARG A 48 25.85 4.87 30.80
C ARG A 48 27.06 5.68 30.36
N GLU A 49 27.07 6.15 29.11
CA GLU A 49 28.11 7.02 28.58
C GLU A 49 27.99 8.45 29.12
N GLN A 50 26.75 8.92 29.33
CA GLN A 50 26.45 10.29 29.74
C GLN A 50 26.64 10.54 31.25
N SER A 51 26.55 9.51 32.09
CA SER A 51 26.78 9.59 33.54
C SER A 51 28.24 9.91 33.91
N SER A 52 29.20 9.59 33.04
CA SER A 52 30.62 9.86 33.29
C SER A 52 30.98 11.35 33.21
N ASN A 53 30.17 12.19 32.55
CA ASN A 53 30.62 13.51 32.06
C ASN A 53 29.72 14.71 32.44
N LYS A 54 28.64 14.55 33.23
CA LYS A 54 27.76 15.69 33.62
C LYS A 54 27.06 15.49 34.97
N ASN A 55 27.25 16.47 35.87
CA ASN A 55 26.72 16.49 37.25
C ASN A 55 25.17 16.64 37.34
N ASP A 56 24.51 16.98 36.23
CA ASP A 56 23.06 17.20 36.14
C ASP A 56 22.39 16.34 35.04
N ALA A 57 23.08 15.28 34.60
CA ALA A 57 22.64 14.43 33.49
C ALA A 57 21.38 13.60 33.80
N GLY A 58 21.06 13.36 35.07
CA GLY A 58 19.98 12.43 35.48
C GLY A 58 18.57 12.88 35.09
N ALA A 59 18.23 14.15 35.38
CA ALA A 59 16.88 14.67 35.12
C ALA A 59 16.61 14.88 33.61
N LEU A 60 17.63 15.34 32.87
CA LEU A 60 17.52 15.58 31.43
C LEU A 60 17.44 14.28 30.62
N THR A 61 18.16 13.23 31.05
CA THR A 61 18.15 11.92 30.37
C THR A 61 16.86 11.13 30.63
N LEU A 62 16.27 11.26 31.82
CA LEU A 62 14.99 10.62 32.16
C LEU A 62 13.85 11.11 31.27
N THR A 63 13.68 12.44 31.17
CA THR A 63 12.63 13.05 30.32
C THR A 63 12.82 12.72 28.83
N GLY A 64 14.07 12.67 28.37
CA GLY A 64 14.40 12.28 26.99
C GLY A 64 14.10 10.79 26.72
N MET A 65 14.29 9.92 27.71
CA MET A 65 13.99 8.50 27.61
C MET A 65 12.49 8.26 27.53
N GLU A 66 11.70 8.92 28.38
CA GLU A 66 10.24 8.85 28.35
C GLU A 66 9.68 9.28 27.00
N ASN A 67 10.09 10.45 26.50
CA ASN A 67 9.64 10.94 25.19
C ASN A 67 9.98 9.97 24.06
N THR A 68 11.18 9.37 24.08
CA THR A 68 11.60 8.42 23.05
C THR A 68 10.78 7.13 23.07
N VAL A 69 10.43 6.64 24.26
CA VAL A 69 9.57 5.46 24.43
C VAL A 69 8.14 5.76 23.97
N TYR A 70 7.58 6.92 24.36
CA TYR A 70 6.23 7.32 23.93
C TYR A 70 6.12 7.49 22.42
N VAL A 71 7.09 8.14 21.78
CA VAL A 71 7.13 8.29 20.32
C VAL A 71 7.23 6.93 19.63
N SER A 72 8.08 6.04 20.14
CA SER A 72 8.24 4.69 19.56
C SER A 72 6.95 3.88 19.67
N LEU A 73 6.24 3.98 20.78
CA LEU A 73 4.95 3.30 21.00
C LEU A 73 3.88 3.85 20.03
N LEU A 74 3.79 5.17 19.88
CA LEU A 74 2.86 5.80 18.93
C LEU A 74 3.11 5.36 17.48
N VAL A 75 4.38 5.28 17.06
CA VAL A 75 4.73 4.83 15.71
C VAL A 75 4.28 3.38 15.48
N ILE A 76 4.50 2.48 16.44
CA ILE A 76 4.08 1.08 16.33
C ILE A 76 2.55 0.98 16.29
N MET A 77 1.84 1.69 17.16
CA MET A 77 0.37 1.72 17.16
C MET A 77 -0.18 2.17 15.81
N PHE A 78 0.41 3.21 15.21
CA PHE A 78 -0.10 3.84 14.01
C PHE A 78 0.26 3.09 12.71
N THR A 79 1.44 2.46 12.68
CA THR A 79 1.96 1.80 11.46
C THR A 79 1.76 0.28 11.44
N CYS A 80 1.70 -0.38 12.59
CA CYS A 80 1.69 -1.84 12.66
C CYS A 80 0.35 -2.43 13.07
N ILE A 81 -0.42 -1.77 13.94
CA ILE A 81 -1.67 -2.35 14.44
C ILE A 81 -2.77 -2.19 13.38
N PRO A 82 -3.39 -3.31 12.93
CA PRO A 82 -4.44 -3.27 11.93
C PRO A 82 -5.78 -2.93 12.61
N LEU A 83 -6.09 -1.63 12.69
CA LEU A 83 -7.29 -1.11 13.36
C LEU A 83 -8.49 -0.97 12.43
N LEU A 84 -8.28 -0.82 11.12
CA LEU A 84 -9.33 -0.57 10.14
C LEU A 84 -9.68 -1.86 9.40
N ASN A 85 -10.92 -2.32 9.56
CA ASN A 85 -11.45 -3.43 8.77
C ASN A 85 -11.96 -2.88 7.43
N ILE A 86 -11.38 -3.35 6.33
CA ILE A 86 -11.83 -2.97 4.99
C ILE A 86 -12.62 -4.13 4.42
N ASP A 87 -13.91 -3.89 4.22
CA ASP A 87 -14.80 -4.86 3.63
C ASP A 87 -14.67 -4.82 2.10
N ILE A 88 -14.37 -5.99 1.54
CA ILE A 88 -14.31 -6.40 0.13
C ILE A 88 -15.44 -5.87 -0.76
N THR A 89 -16.66 -5.74 -0.22
CA THR A 89 -17.83 -5.26 -0.95
C THR A 89 -17.84 -3.74 -1.18
N THR A 90 -16.97 -3.00 -0.47
CA THR A 90 -16.95 -1.54 -0.48
C THR A 90 -15.93 -0.93 -1.43
N MET A 91 -15.01 -1.74 -1.99
CA MET A 91 -14.09 -1.26 -3.02
C MET A 91 -14.81 -1.17 -4.36
N LYS A 92 -15.30 0.04 -4.66
CA LYS A 92 -15.97 0.32 -5.92
C LYS A 92 -14.96 0.48 -7.05
N TYR A 93 -15.21 -0.23 -8.15
CA TYR A 93 -14.54 0.00 -9.42
C TYR A 93 -15.09 1.28 -10.06
N ASP A 94 -14.24 2.25 -10.38
CA ASP A 94 -14.67 3.49 -11.00
C ASP A 94 -14.75 3.35 -12.53
N ILE A 95 -15.97 3.16 -13.03
CA ILE A 95 -16.29 2.99 -14.46
C ILE A 95 -16.23 4.34 -15.22
N GLN A 96 -16.16 5.49 -14.52
CA GLN A 96 -16.25 6.80 -15.18
C GLN A 96 -15.03 7.12 -16.04
N ARG A 97 -13.81 6.72 -15.63
CA ARG A 97 -12.59 6.95 -16.44
C ARG A 97 -12.51 6.07 -17.68
N SER A 98 -12.94 4.81 -17.58
CA SER A 98 -12.96 3.89 -18.73
C SER A 98 -13.93 4.36 -19.83
N LYS A 99 -15.02 5.04 -19.45
CA LYS A 99 -15.90 5.74 -20.41
C LYS A 99 -15.21 6.90 -21.13
N GLN A 100 -14.34 7.66 -20.47
CA GLN A 100 -13.65 8.81 -21.09
C GLN A 100 -12.66 8.39 -22.17
N CYS A 101 -11.99 7.25 -22.01
CA CYS A 101 -11.05 6.73 -23.00
C CYS A 101 -11.65 5.65 -23.93
N ASN A 102 -12.97 5.42 -23.88
CA ASN A 102 -13.69 4.46 -24.72
C ASN A 102 -13.04 3.05 -24.78
N PHE A 103 -12.44 2.62 -23.66
CA PHE A 103 -11.91 1.27 -23.50
C PHE A 103 -12.91 0.43 -22.71
N SER A 104 -13.35 -0.68 -23.31
CA SER A 104 -14.28 -1.63 -22.70
C SER A 104 -13.62 -2.37 -21.54
N VAL A 105 -13.91 -1.93 -20.33
CA VAL A 105 -13.62 -2.71 -19.11
C VAL A 105 -14.73 -3.74 -18.91
N PRO A 106 -14.37 -5.01 -18.63
CA PRO A 106 -15.38 -6.03 -18.34
C PRO A 106 -16.21 -5.60 -17.12
N ALA A 107 -17.48 -5.97 -17.14
CA ALA A 107 -18.49 -5.60 -16.14
C ALA A 107 -18.07 -5.92 -14.69
N ILE A 108 -18.88 -5.40 -13.75
CA ILE A 108 -18.83 -5.62 -12.30
C ILE A 108 -18.28 -7.02 -11.97
N PRO A 109 -17.35 -7.18 -11.01
CA PRO A 109 -16.58 -8.42 -10.78
C PRO A 109 -17.41 -9.72 -10.79
N GLU A 110 -18.64 -9.69 -10.28
CA GLU A 110 -19.58 -10.83 -10.24
C GLU A 110 -20.05 -11.32 -11.61
N GLN A 111 -20.00 -10.49 -12.66
CA GLN A 111 -20.44 -10.81 -14.01
C GLN A 111 -19.27 -11.05 -14.99
N SER A 112 -18.03 -11.05 -14.49
CA SER A 112 -16.84 -11.31 -15.29
C SER A 112 -16.39 -12.78 -15.17
N GLY A 113 -15.56 -13.26 -16.10
CA GLY A 113 -14.94 -14.59 -16.01
C GLY A 113 -14.05 -14.82 -14.77
N TYR A 114 -13.83 -13.77 -13.97
CA TYR A 114 -13.11 -13.82 -12.71
C TYR A 114 -14.01 -13.94 -11.46
N ALA A 115 -15.32 -14.08 -11.63
CA ALA A 115 -16.29 -14.32 -10.56
C ALA A 115 -15.84 -15.37 -9.51
N PRO A 116 -15.33 -16.57 -9.87
CA PRO A 116 -14.90 -17.56 -8.88
C PRO A 116 -13.73 -17.07 -7.99
N LEU A 117 -12.81 -16.30 -8.56
CA LEU A 117 -11.66 -15.74 -7.84
C LEU A 117 -12.10 -14.67 -6.83
N VAL A 118 -13.13 -13.89 -7.18
CA VAL A 118 -13.70 -12.88 -6.29
C VAL A 118 -14.46 -13.56 -5.16
N SER A 119 -15.26 -14.60 -5.42
CA SER A 119 -16.03 -15.31 -4.38
C SER A 119 -15.17 -15.99 -3.32
N ASP A 120 -14.03 -16.59 -3.67
CA ASP A 120 -13.13 -17.23 -2.70
C ASP A 120 -12.48 -16.20 -1.75
N ILE A 121 -12.23 -15.00 -2.26
CA ILE A 121 -11.64 -13.88 -1.49
C ILE A 121 -12.74 -13.08 -0.78
N SER A 122 -13.98 -13.10 -1.28
CA SER A 122 -15.14 -12.38 -0.75
C SER A 122 -15.67 -12.90 0.59
N GLY A 123 -15.01 -13.87 1.22
CA GLY A 123 -15.33 -14.33 2.57
C GLY A 123 -14.35 -13.84 3.65
N LYS A 124 -13.28 -13.13 3.26
CA LYS A 124 -12.19 -12.74 4.16
C LYS A 124 -12.16 -11.23 4.35
N THR A 125 -12.28 -10.79 5.59
CA THR A 125 -12.07 -9.39 5.98
C THR A 125 -10.58 -9.14 6.20
N ALA A 126 -10.03 -8.12 5.53
CA ALA A 126 -8.65 -7.70 5.73
C ALA A 126 -8.61 -6.46 6.63
N SER A 127 -7.84 -6.55 7.71
CA SER A 127 -7.57 -5.43 8.61
C SER A 127 -6.28 -4.73 8.18
N VAL A 128 -6.27 -3.40 8.17
CA VAL A 128 -5.17 -2.59 7.63
C VAL A 128 -4.75 -1.51 8.63
N PRO A 129 -3.44 -1.23 8.80
CA PRO A 129 -2.98 -0.14 9.63
C PRO A 129 -3.34 1.23 9.06
N ILE A 130 -3.56 2.21 9.94
CA ILE A 130 -4.03 3.55 9.56
C ILE A 130 -3.03 4.27 8.65
N TRP A 131 -1.74 4.23 9.00
CA TRP A 131 -0.68 4.84 8.19
C TRP A 131 -0.68 4.31 6.75
N TRP A 132 -0.67 2.99 6.61
CA TRP A 132 -0.59 2.36 5.29
C TRP A 132 -1.86 2.55 4.48
N TYR A 133 -3.03 2.58 5.14
CA TYR A 133 -4.27 2.98 4.50
C TYR A 133 -4.14 4.38 3.89
N LEU A 134 -3.66 5.37 4.67
CA LEU A 134 -3.42 6.73 4.20
C LEU A 134 -2.44 6.75 3.02
N VAL A 135 -1.27 6.12 3.16
CA VAL A 135 -0.24 6.05 2.10
C VAL A 135 -0.81 5.45 0.81
N HIS A 136 -1.58 4.37 0.91
CA HIS A 136 -2.22 3.76 -0.26
C HIS A 136 -3.24 4.69 -0.90
N THR A 137 -4.12 5.33 -0.12
CA THR A 137 -5.12 6.26 -0.68
C THR A 137 -4.47 7.46 -1.36
N LEU A 138 -3.41 8.03 -0.75
CA LEU A 138 -2.65 9.13 -1.32
C LEU A 138 -1.92 8.73 -2.59
N SER A 139 -1.22 7.59 -2.56
CA SER A 139 -0.52 7.04 -3.73
C SER A 139 -1.49 6.84 -4.90
N LYS A 140 -2.67 6.28 -4.65
CA LYS A 140 -3.73 6.12 -5.66
C LYS A 140 -4.23 7.46 -6.18
N GLY A 141 -4.44 8.46 -5.31
CA GLY A 141 -4.81 9.81 -5.71
C GLY A 141 -3.80 10.42 -6.69
N ILE A 142 -2.50 10.31 -6.37
CA ILE A 142 -1.41 10.82 -7.21
C ILE A 142 -1.35 10.07 -8.55
N THR A 143 -1.41 8.74 -8.55
CA THR A 143 -1.40 7.95 -9.79
C THR A 143 -2.62 8.25 -10.67
N THR A 144 -3.78 8.48 -10.07
CA THR A 144 -5.00 8.85 -10.81
C THR A 144 -4.86 10.23 -11.44
N ALA A 145 -4.32 11.21 -10.70
CA ALA A 145 -4.04 12.54 -11.22
C ALA A 145 -2.99 12.51 -12.35
N ALA A 146 -1.92 11.73 -12.18
CA ALA A 146 -0.88 11.57 -13.20
C ALA A 146 -1.42 10.90 -14.47
N THR A 147 -2.23 9.85 -14.34
CA THR A 147 -2.86 9.20 -15.51
C THR A 147 -3.99 10.04 -16.12
N ALA A 148 -4.45 11.10 -15.45
CA ALA A 148 -5.44 12.03 -15.99
C ALA A 148 -4.88 13.01 -17.02
N THR A 149 -3.56 13.19 -17.04
CA THR A 149 -2.90 14.06 -18.02
C THR A 149 -2.63 13.35 -19.35
N LEU A 150 -2.67 12.02 -19.39
CA LEU A 150 -2.45 11.28 -20.63
C LEU A 150 -3.65 11.42 -21.56
N PRO A 151 -3.43 11.76 -22.84
CA PRO A 151 -4.50 11.82 -23.83
C PRO A 151 -5.06 10.43 -24.12
N CYS A 152 -6.37 10.27 -24.01
CA CYS A 152 -7.09 9.02 -24.33
C CYS A 152 -7.09 8.64 -25.82
N LYS A 153 -6.67 9.54 -26.72
CA LYS A 153 -6.62 9.29 -28.16
C LYS A 153 -5.19 8.87 -28.54
N PRO A 154 -4.98 7.66 -29.09
CA PRO A 154 -3.75 7.40 -29.82
C PRO A 154 -3.72 8.36 -31.03
N ASP A 155 -2.58 8.99 -31.29
CA ASP A 155 -2.42 9.85 -32.46
C ASP A 155 -2.56 8.96 -33.71
N LEU A 156 -3.70 9.08 -34.40
CA LEU A 156 -3.99 8.37 -35.63
C LEU A 156 -2.92 8.61 -36.69
N ARG A 157 -2.23 9.76 -36.62
CA ARG A 157 -1.11 10.08 -37.50
C ARG A 157 0.09 9.18 -37.25
N GLN A 158 0.36 8.85 -35.99
CA GLN A 158 1.48 8.00 -35.59
C GLN A 158 1.21 6.52 -35.88
N LEU A 159 -0.03 6.06 -35.64
CA LEU A 159 -0.48 4.73 -36.08
C LEU A 159 -0.35 4.53 -37.59
N ARG A 160 -0.62 5.57 -38.39
CA ARG A 160 -0.45 5.52 -39.83
C ARG A 160 1.01 5.33 -40.23
N PHE A 161 1.94 6.01 -39.55
CA PHE A 161 3.37 5.82 -39.79
C PHE A 161 3.84 4.41 -39.42
N ASP A 162 3.40 3.86 -38.28
CA ASP A 162 3.74 2.49 -37.86
C ASP A 162 3.19 1.44 -38.83
N ILE A 163 1.97 1.62 -39.34
CA ILE A 163 1.38 0.74 -40.37
C ILE A 163 2.16 0.82 -41.69
N GLN A 164 2.61 2.02 -42.09
CA GLN A 164 3.43 2.20 -43.29
C GLN A 164 4.82 1.60 -43.12
N HIS A 165 5.39 1.62 -41.90
CA HIS A 165 6.70 1.04 -41.61
C HIS A 165 6.67 -0.49 -41.47
N THR A 166 5.55 -1.06 -41.04
CA THR A 166 5.34 -2.52 -40.95
C THR A 166 4.94 -3.16 -42.28
N ARG A 167 4.52 -2.37 -43.28
CA ARG A 167 4.47 -2.86 -44.67
C ARG A 167 5.89 -3.01 -45.21
N ILE A 168 6.48 -4.16 -44.93
CA ILE A 168 7.62 -4.69 -45.68
C ILE A 168 7.14 -4.86 -47.12
N SER A 169 7.74 -4.11 -48.05
CA SER A 169 7.61 -4.36 -49.48
C SER A 169 8.06 -5.80 -49.73
N ALA A 170 7.13 -6.70 -50.02
CA ALA A 170 7.49 -7.98 -50.59
C ALA A 170 8.23 -7.67 -51.91
N PRO A 171 9.52 -8.04 -52.05
CA PRO A 171 10.17 -7.92 -53.35
C PRO A 171 9.46 -8.90 -54.27
N ILE A 172 8.68 -8.37 -55.22
CA ILE A 172 8.25 -9.15 -56.36
C ILE A 172 9.41 -9.20 -57.35
N THR A 173 9.64 -10.43 -57.82
CA THR A 173 10.58 -10.92 -58.86
C THR A 173 12.05 -11.03 -58.50
#